data_AF-A0A5B0PQS1-F1
#
_entry.id   AF-A0A5B0PQS1-F1
#
_cell.length_a   1.000
_cell.length_b   1.000
_cell.length_c   1.000
_cell.angle_alpha   90.00
_cell.angle_beta   90.00
_cell.angle_gamma   90.00
#
_symmetry.space_group_name_H-M   'P 1'
#
loop_
_entity.id
_entity.type
_entity.pdbx_description
1 polymer ?
#
loop_
_entity_poly.entity_id
_entity_poly.type
_entity_poly.pdbx_seq_one_letter_code
_entity_poly.pdbx_strand_id
1 'polypeptide(L)'
;MSTSQLETLNGAAGDIDCELNRIWETLNKAGETDEDHTAHTLYESVDKMSNSFQSYMLLLTLYVLPLVPQIKHNPDSSQNNLKTWLITWNNLFISATEKNIIAAQTFENS
;
A
#
# COMPACT_ATOMS: atom_id res chain seq x y z
N MET A 1 -7.46 -19.68 6.98
CA MET A 1 -6.59 -19.14 5.92
C MET A 1 -6.26 -20.28 4.97
N SER A 2 -6.50 -20.12 3.67
CA SER A 2 -6.05 -21.07 2.65
C SER A 2 -4.57 -20.86 2.32
N THR A 3 -3.96 -21.82 1.62
CA THR A 3 -2.58 -21.68 1.12
C THR A 3 -2.41 -20.45 0.23
N SER A 4 -3.36 -20.21 -0.68
CA SER A 4 -3.34 -19.03 -1.56
C SER A 4 -3.36 -17.71 -0.79
N GLN A 5 -4.17 -17.61 0.28
CA GLN A 5 -4.22 -16.43 1.13
C GLN A 5 -2.91 -16.23 1.92
N LEU A 6 -2.27 -17.32 2.35
CA LEU A 6 -0.99 -17.28 3.03
C LEU A 6 0.12 -16.82 2.07
N GLU A 7 0.14 -17.34 0.85
CA GLU A 7 1.07 -16.92 -0.21
C GLU A 7 0.90 -15.45 -0.56
N THR A 8 -0.34 -14.97 -0.72
CA THR A 8 -0.65 -13.54 -0.92
C THR A 8 -0.09 -12.69 0.21
N LEU A 9 -0.28 -13.08 1.47
CA LEU A 9 0.24 -12.33 2.62
C LEU A 9 1.77 -12.38 2.70
N ASN A 10 2.38 -13.51 2.34
CA ASN A 10 3.83 -13.70 2.34
C ASN A 10 4.54 -12.86 1.26
N GLY A 11 3.91 -12.68 0.09
CA GLY A 11 4.42 -11.83 -0.99
C GLY A 11 4.20 -10.33 -0.76
N ALA A 12 3.26 -9.95 0.10
CA ALA A 12 2.76 -8.59 0.23
C ALA A 12 3.84 -7.52 0.41
N ALA A 13 4.79 -7.74 1.31
CA ALA A 13 5.87 -6.78 1.57
C ALA A 13 6.81 -6.63 0.37
N GLY A 14 7.09 -7.74 -0.33
CA GLY A 14 7.93 -7.73 -1.54
C GLY A 14 7.25 -7.04 -2.71
N ASP A 15 5.95 -7.26 -2.89
CA ASP A 15 5.16 -6.59 -3.94
C ASP A 15 5.13 -5.06 -3.73
N ILE A 16 4.90 -4.62 -2.48
CA ILE A 16 4.93 -3.19 -2.13
C ILE A 16 6.33 -2.59 -2.33
N ASP A 17 7.37 -3.28 -1.87
CA ASP A 17 8.76 -2.82 -2.04
C ASP A 17 9.15 -2.70 -3.52
N CYS A 18 8.72 -3.63 -4.36
CA CYS A 18 8.94 -3.60 -5.80
C CYS A 18 8.31 -2.35 -6.44
N GLU A 19 7.04 -2.07 -6.15
CA GLU A 19 6.35 -0.90 -6.72
C GLU A 19 6.90 0.42 -6.16
N LEU A 20 7.30 0.47 -4.87
CA LEU A 20 7.97 1.64 -4.30
C LEU A 20 9.33 1.91 -4.96
N ASN A 21 10.13 0.87 -5.18
CA ASN A 21 11.40 0.98 -5.89
C ASN A 21 11.18 1.46 -7.34
N ARG A 22 10.14 0.96 -8.02
CA ARG A 22 9.77 1.40 -9.36
C ARG A 22 9.39 2.89 -9.38
N ILE A 23 8.59 3.36 -8.42
CA ILE A 23 8.25 4.78 -8.26
C ILE A 23 9.53 5.61 -8.04
N TRP A 24 10.40 5.19 -7.13
CA TRP A 24 11.65 5.88 -6.81
C TRP A 24 12.58 5.99 -8.02
N GLU A 25 12.80 4.89 -8.75
CA GLU A 25 13.61 4.89 -9.96
C GLU A 25 13.04 5.80 -11.05
N THR A 26 11.72 5.81 -11.20
CA THR A 26 11.03 6.65 -12.19
C THR A 26 11.21 8.13 -11.87
N LEU A 27 11.04 8.53 -10.60
CA LEU A 27 11.24 9.91 -10.16
C LEU A 27 12.70 10.36 -10.35
N ASN A 28 13.68 9.49 -10.11
CA ASN A 28 15.09 9.82 -10.32
C ASN A 28 15.46 10.04 -11.78
N LYS A 29 14.73 9.41 -12.72
CA LYS A 29 14.97 9.50 -14.16
C LYS A 29 14.06 10.51 -14.87
N ALA A 30 13.13 11.14 -14.16
CA ALA A 30 12.10 12.01 -14.73
C ALA A 30 12.65 13.19 -15.56
N GLY A 31 13.89 13.64 -15.31
CA GLY A 31 14.55 14.67 -16.13
C GLY A 31 15.23 14.15 -17.40
N GLU A 32 15.30 12.83 -17.57
CA GLU A 32 15.93 12.12 -18.68
C GLU A 32 14.93 11.37 -19.56
N THR A 33 13.73 11.09 -19.03
CA THR A 33 12.65 10.37 -19.70
C THR A 33 11.56 11.30 -20.19
N ASP A 34 10.81 10.84 -21.19
CA ASP A 34 9.61 11.52 -21.68
C ASP A 34 8.55 11.66 -20.56
N GLU A 35 7.84 12.78 -20.54
CA GLU A 35 6.91 13.14 -19.46
C GLU A 35 5.71 12.20 -19.40
N ASP A 36 5.17 11.80 -20.55
CA ASP A 36 4.07 10.83 -20.67
C ASP A 36 4.53 9.46 -20.16
N HIS A 37 5.72 9.00 -20.58
CA HIS A 37 6.28 7.74 -20.06
C HIS A 37 6.48 7.76 -18.54
N THR A 38 6.93 8.89 -17.99
CA THR A 38 7.13 9.08 -16.56
C THR A 38 5.80 9.03 -15.81
N ALA A 39 4.81 9.82 -16.25
CA ALA A 39 3.48 9.88 -15.66
C ALA A 39 2.78 8.51 -15.69
N HIS A 40 2.81 7.83 -16.84
CA HIS A 40 2.22 6.51 -17.01
C HIS A 40 2.85 5.47 -16.07
N THR A 41 4.18 5.47 -15.95
CA THR A 41 4.89 4.53 -15.07
C THR A 41 4.57 4.76 -13.59
N LEU A 42 4.46 6.02 -13.16
CA LEU A 42 4.04 6.36 -11.80
C LEU A 42 2.61 5.91 -11.52
N TYR A 43 1.69 6.19 -12.44
CA TYR A 43 0.30 5.77 -12.33
C TYR A 43 0.16 4.26 -12.21
N GLU A 44 0.78 3.49 -13.11
CA GLU A 44 0.71 2.02 -13.09
C GLU A 44 1.22 1.44 -11.77
N SER A 45 2.33 1.97 -11.24
CA SER A 45 2.95 1.46 -10.02
C SER A 45 2.04 1.71 -8.81
N VAL A 46 1.46 2.92 -8.73
CA VAL A 46 0.53 3.28 -7.67
C VAL A 46 -0.79 2.52 -7.76
N ASP A 47 -1.33 2.32 -8.96
CA ASP A 47 -2.57 1.56 -9.15
C ASP A 47 -2.39 0.09 -8.76
N LYS A 48 -1.30 -0.56 -9.20
CA LYS A 48 -0.96 -1.94 -8.78
C LYS A 48 -0.80 -2.06 -7.28
N MET A 49 -0.04 -1.15 -6.68
CA MET A 49 0.16 -1.14 -5.23
C MET A 49 -1.19 -0.98 -4.51
N SER A 50 -2.04 -0.07 -4.96
CA SER A 50 -3.37 0.18 -4.36
C SER A 50 -4.29 -1.05 -4.43
N ASN A 51 -4.36 -1.69 -5.59
CA ASN A 51 -5.20 -2.87 -5.81
C ASN A 51 -4.75 -4.06 -4.95
N SER A 52 -3.45 -4.30 -4.84
CA SER A 52 -2.91 -5.38 -4.02
C SER A 52 -3.08 -5.12 -2.51
N PHE A 53 -2.91 -3.87 -2.10
CA PHE A 53 -2.95 -3.46 -0.70
C PHE A 53 -4.27 -3.76 0.00
N GLN A 54 -5.40 -3.58 -0.69
CA GLN A 54 -6.72 -3.89 -0.14
C GLN A 54 -6.83 -5.37 0.25
N SER A 55 -6.29 -6.27 -0.58
CA SER A 55 -6.24 -7.70 -0.31
C SER A 55 -5.39 -8.00 0.93
N TYR A 56 -4.22 -7.37 1.05
CA TYR A 56 -3.35 -7.56 2.21
C TYR A 56 -4.00 -7.05 3.50
N MET A 57 -4.63 -5.88 3.49
CA MET A 57 -5.31 -5.32 4.67
C MET A 57 -6.47 -6.17 5.13
N LEU A 58 -7.23 -6.76 4.19
CA LEU A 58 -8.27 -7.72 4.50
C LEU A 58 -7.70 -8.96 5.19
N LEU A 59 -6.62 -9.53 4.66
CA LEU A 59 -5.96 -10.72 5.22
C LEU A 59 -5.36 -10.44 6.60
N LEU A 60 -4.71 -9.29 6.80
CA LEU A 60 -4.20 -8.84 8.10
C LEU A 60 -5.34 -8.73 9.13
N THR A 61 -6.47 -8.14 8.72
CA THR A 61 -7.63 -7.95 9.60
C THR A 61 -8.30 -9.28 9.95
N LEU A 62 -8.42 -10.21 9.00
CA LEU A 62 -9.10 -11.49 9.20
C LEU A 62 -8.24 -12.52 9.95
N TYR A 63 -6.93 -12.52 9.73
CA TYR A 63 -6.09 -13.62 10.19
C TYR A 63 -4.94 -13.21 11.12
N VAL A 64 -4.41 -12.00 11.04
CA VAL A 64 -3.31 -11.56 11.91
C VAL A 64 -3.85 -10.86 13.15
N LEU A 65 -4.80 -9.93 12.98
CA LEU A 65 -5.38 -9.17 14.08
C LEU A 65 -5.99 -10.07 15.18
N PRO A 66 -6.74 -11.15 14.87
CA PRO A 66 -7.31 -12.03 15.91
C PRO A 66 -6.26 -12.82 16.70
N LEU A 67 -5.05 -13.00 16.17
CA LEU A 67 -3.97 -13.72 16.86
C LEU A 67 -3.27 -12.86 17.93
N VAL A 68 -3.45 -11.53 17.88
CA VAL A 68 -2.89 -10.63 18.87
C VAL A 68 -3.70 -10.70 20.16
N PRO A 69 -3.05 -10.95 21.32
CA PRO A 69 -3.76 -11.08 22.59
C PRO A 69 -4.59 -9.84 22.93
N GLN A 70 -5.86 -10.07 23.23
CA GLN A 70 -6.74 -9.05 23.80
C GLN A 70 -6.68 -9.13 25.32
N ILE A 71 -6.19 -8.08 25.97
CA ILE A 71 -6.30 -7.95 27.42
C ILE A 71 -7.65 -7.30 27.72
N LYS A 72 -8.59 -8.10 28.25
CA LYS A 72 -9.91 -7.61 28.65
C LYS A 72 -9.77 -6.42 29.63
N HIS A 73 -10.55 -5.37 29.41
CA HIS A 73 -10.54 -4.12 30.19
C HIS A 73 -9.29 -3.23 30.05
N ASN A 74 -8.36 -3.55 29.14
CA ASN A 74 -7.30 -2.62 28.77
C ASN A 74 -7.58 -2.01 27.38
N PRO A 75 -7.97 -0.73 27.28
CA PRO A 75 -8.13 -0.05 25.99
C PRO A 75 -6.82 -0.02 25.19
N ASP A 76 -5.66 0.01 25.87
CA ASP A 76 -4.31 -0.02 25.29
C ASP A 76 -3.81 -1.45 25.02
N SER A 77 -4.73 -2.42 24.91
CA SER A 77 -4.35 -3.78 24.50
C SER A 77 -3.68 -3.76 23.13
N SER A 78 -2.65 -4.61 22.95
CA SER A 78 -1.88 -4.69 21.70
C SER A 78 -2.74 -4.91 20.46
N GLN A 79 -3.87 -5.62 20.60
CA GLN A 79 -4.81 -5.83 19.51
C GLN A 79 -5.57 -4.56 19.11
N ASN A 80 -6.06 -3.78 20.09
CA ASN A 80 -6.72 -2.50 19.80
C ASN A 80 -5.73 -1.52 19.16
N ASN A 81 -4.49 -1.46 19.67
CA ASN A 81 -3.44 -0.62 19.11
C ASN A 81 -3.11 -1.03 17.67
N LEU A 82 -2.97 -2.33 17.41
CA LEU A 82 -2.74 -2.82 16.05
C LEU A 82 -3.91 -2.49 15.12
N LYS A 83 -5.16 -2.67 15.57
CA LYS A 83 -6.35 -2.33 14.79
C LYS A 83 -6.38 -0.85 14.42
N THR A 84 -6.17 0.03 15.40
CA THR A 84 -6.12 1.48 15.18
C THR A 84 -5.00 1.84 14.21
N TRP A 85 -3.80 1.28 14.40
CA TRP A 85 -2.66 1.50 13.52
C TRP A 85 -2.96 1.06 12.08
N LEU A 86 -3.55 -0.13 11.87
CA LEU A 86 -3.95 -0.62 10.55
C LEU A 86 -4.95 0.33 9.87
N ILE A 87 -5.97 0.81 10.60
CA ILE A 87 -6.97 1.75 10.07
C ILE A 87 -6.30 3.06 9.66
N THR A 88 -5.49 3.65 10.55
CA THR A 88 -4.77 4.89 10.27
C THR A 88 -3.87 4.75 9.05
N TRP A 89 -3.12 3.65 8.98
CA TRP A 89 -2.19 3.40 7.88
C TRP A 89 -2.93 3.20 6.55
N ASN A 90 -4.05 2.48 6.56
CA ASN A 90 -4.91 2.33 5.37
C ASN A 90 -5.38 3.68 4.82
N ASN A 91 -5.86 4.56 5.70
CA ASN A 91 -6.39 5.86 5.29
C ASN A 91 -5.28 6.76 4.73
N LEU A 92 -4.10 6.76 5.37
CA LEU A 92 -2.94 7.50 4.88
C LEU A 92 -2.48 6.99 3.51
N PHE A 93 -2.45 5.67 3.35
CA PHE A 93 -2.05 5.02 2.11
C PHE A 93 -3.00 5.39 0.96
N ILE A 94 -4.32 5.24 1.14
CA ILE A 94 -5.33 5.64 0.15
C ILE A 94 -5.17 7.12 -0.23
N SER A 95 -5.02 8.00 0.76
CA SER A 95 -4.85 9.44 0.49
C SER A 95 -3.57 9.73 -0.29
N ALA A 96 -2.47 9.02 -0.01
CA ALA A 96 -1.22 9.18 -0.73
C ALA A 96 -1.33 8.69 -2.18
N THR A 97 -1.97 7.55 -2.41
CA THR A 97 -2.17 7.00 -3.76
C THR A 97 -3.05 7.92 -4.61
N GLU A 98 -4.15 8.44 -4.05
CA GLU A 98 -5.04 9.39 -4.75
C GLU A 98 -4.29 10.67 -5.16
N LYS A 99 -3.51 11.25 -4.24
CA LYS A 99 -2.72 12.45 -4.52
C LYS A 99 -1.65 12.20 -5.57
N ASN A 100 -1.01 11.03 -5.55
CA ASN A 100 -0.01 10.68 -6.55
C ASN A 100 -0.63 10.56 -7.95
N ILE A 101 -1.78 9.88 -8.07
CA ILE A 101 -2.51 9.77 -9.34
C ILE A 101 -2.85 11.16 -9.91
N ILE A 102 -3.39 12.05 -9.07
CA ILE A 102 -3.71 13.43 -9.48
C ILE A 102 -2.44 14.17 -9.93
N ALA A 103 -1.32 14.02 -9.21
CA ALA A 103 -0.06 14.66 -9.56
C ALA A 103 0.51 14.14 -10.89
N ALA A 104 0.48 12.82 -11.11
CA ALA A 104 0.93 12.20 -12.35
C ALA A 104 0.10 12.70 -13.55
N GLN A 105 -1.22 12.74 -13.42
CA GLN A 105 -2.11 13.30 -14.45
C GLN A 105 -1.86 14.79 -14.71
N THR A 106 -1.54 15.56 -13.67
CA THR A 106 -1.24 16.99 -13.84
C THR A 106 0.08 17.20 -14.58
N PHE A 107 1.08 16.35 -14.30
CA PHE A 107 2.39 16.38 -14.95
C PHE A 107 2.33 15.98 -16.43
N GLU A 108 1.51 14.99 -16.79
CA GLU A 108 1.28 14.60 -18.20
C GLU A 108 0.67 15.74 -19.05
N ASN A 109 -0.10 16.63 -18.41
CA ASN A 109 -0.86 17.70 -19.08
C ASN A 109 -0.20 19.10 -18.95
N SER A 110 1.02 19.20 -18.40
CA SER A 110 1.74 20.47 -18.19
C SER A 110 2.66 20.85 -19.34
#